data_AF-A0A945LL60-F1
#
_entry.id   AF-A0A945LL60-F1
#
_cell.length_a   1.000
_cell.length_b   1.000
_cell.length_c   1.000
_cell.angle_alpha   90.00
_cell.angle_beta   90.00
_cell.angle_gamma   90.00
#
_symmetry.space_group_name_H-M   'P 1'
#
loop_
_entity.id
_entity.type
_entity.pdbx_description
1 polymer ?
#
loop_
_entity_poly.entity_id
_entity_poly.type
_entity_poly.pdbx_seq_one_letter_code
_entity_poly.pdbx_strand_id
1 'polypeptide(L)'
;PAVERKIGTSAFSAMTINATKWFDSSWAREKGLYTEVFDTAAEMDSEIKKLSANLSNSNPEAMEGLKRVMWEGTNHWDTLLMERAESSGKLVLSDFTKNAINLLKNK
;
A
#
# COMPACT_ATOMS: atom_id res chain seq x y z
N PRO A 1 -3.91 -3.77 -6.86
CA PRO A 1 -2.70 -4.51 -7.27
C PRO A 1 -1.45 -4.10 -6.48
N ALA A 2 -1.25 -2.81 -6.20
CA ALA A 2 -0.03 -2.32 -5.54
C ALA A 2 0.25 -2.94 -4.15
N VAL A 3 -0.77 -3.01 -3.28
CA VAL A 3 -0.61 -3.59 -1.93
C VAL A 3 -0.27 -5.09 -2.02
N GLU A 4 -1.05 -5.85 -2.77
CA GLU A 4 -0.81 -7.28 -3.04
C GLU A 4 0.60 -7.57 -3.58
N ARG A 5 1.08 -6.76 -4.53
CA ARG A 5 2.45 -6.86 -5.07
C ARG A 5 3.52 -6.61 -4.00
N LYS A 6 3.22 -5.83 -2.97
CA LYS A 6 4.17 -5.47 -1.91
C LYS A 6 4.23 -6.51 -0.79
N ILE A 7 3.07 -7.02 -0.37
CA ILE A 7 2.94 -7.90 0.80
C ILE A 7 2.67 -9.37 0.46
N GLY A 8 2.50 -9.67 -0.83
CA GLY A 8 2.13 -10.98 -1.35
C GLY A 8 0.64 -11.31 -1.14
N THR A 9 0.18 -12.32 -1.88
CA THR A 9 -1.23 -12.75 -1.87
C THR A 9 -1.68 -13.22 -0.49
N SER A 10 -0.82 -13.90 0.28
CA SER A 10 -1.19 -14.42 1.61
C SER A 10 -1.56 -13.31 2.59
N ALA A 11 -0.68 -12.31 2.77
CA ALA A 11 -0.95 -11.20 3.69
C ALA A 11 -2.09 -10.30 3.19
N PHE A 12 -2.19 -10.10 1.87
CA PHE A 12 -3.29 -9.37 1.27
C PHE A 12 -4.65 -10.03 1.53
N SER A 13 -4.76 -11.34 1.32
CA SER A 13 -5.99 -12.11 1.60
C SER A 13 -6.36 -12.07 3.08
N ALA A 14 -5.39 -12.21 3.98
CA ALA A 14 -5.63 -12.14 5.42
C ALA A 14 -6.22 -10.78 5.84
N MET A 15 -5.67 -9.68 5.32
CA MET A 15 -6.13 -8.32 5.66
C MET A 15 -7.48 -7.97 5.03
N THR A 16 -7.72 -8.40 3.79
CA THR A 16 -8.93 -8.05 3.03
C THR A 16 -10.16 -8.84 3.47
N ILE A 17 -9.99 -10.11 3.84
CA ILE A 17 -11.09 -10.95 4.32
C ILE A 17 -11.42 -10.62 5.78
N ASN A 18 -10.40 -10.39 6.62
CA ASN A 18 -10.58 -10.04 8.03
C ASN A 18 -10.57 -8.51 8.23
N ALA A 19 -11.47 -7.81 7.53
CA ALA A 19 -11.52 -6.35 7.54
C ALA A 19 -11.92 -5.73 8.89
N THR A 20 -12.40 -6.54 9.85
CA THR A 20 -12.76 -6.08 11.20
C THR A 20 -11.57 -6.06 12.17
N LYS A 21 -10.46 -6.71 11.82
CA LYS A 21 -9.23 -6.71 12.63
C LYS A 21 -8.37 -5.49 12.31
N TRP A 22 -7.87 -4.83 13.35
CA TRP A 22 -6.80 -3.85 13.21
C TRP A 22 -5.44 -4.53 13.08
N PHE A 23 -4.69 -4.19 12.04
CA PHE A 23 -3.32 -4.64 11.82
C PHE A 23 -2.37 -3.49 12.12
N ASP A 24 -1.52 -3.65 13.13
CA ASP A 24 -0.62 -2.58 13.58
C ASP A 24 0.61 -2.40 12.68
N SER A 25 1.41 -1.38 13.00
CA SER A 25 2.63 -1.03 12.27
C SER A 25 3.68 -2.14 12.31
N SER A 26 3.75 -2.90 13.40
CA SER A 26 4.70 -4.02 13.55
C SER A 26 4.36 -5.15 12.59
N TRP A 27 3.08 -5.53 12.51
CA TRP A 27 2.60 -6.49 11.53
C TRP A 27 2.83 -6.00 10.10
N ALA A 28 2.52 -4.73 9.83
CA ALA A 28 2.73 -4.13 8.51
C ALA A 28 4.21 -4.16 8.09
N ARG A 29 5.13 -3.95 9.03
CA ARG A 29 6.58 -4.13 8.80
C ARG A 29 6.92 -5.59 8.51
N GLU A 30 6.45 -6.52 9.35
CA GLU A 30 6.71 -7.96 9.20
C GLU A 30 6.23 -8.49 7.84
N LYS A 31 5.12 -7.97 7.32
CA LYS A 31 4.58 -8.37 6.00
C LYS A 31 5.14 -7.56 4.83
N GLY A 32 6.12 -6.69 5.07
CA GLY A 32 6.79 -5.91 4.04
C GLY A 32 5.97 -4.73 3.50
N LEU A 33 4.86 -4.37 4.14
CA LEU A 33 4.11 -3.15 3.81
C LEU A 33 4.89 -1.90 4.18
N TYR A 34 5.52 -1.92 5.35
CA TYR A 34 6.49 -0.93 5.80
C TYR A 34 7.89 -1.53 5.81
N THR A 35 8.88 -0.73 5.45
CA THR A 35 10.28 -1.14 5.51
C THR A 35 10.80 -1.01 6.93
N GLU A 36 10.46 0.09 7.60
CA GLU A 36 10.86 0.42 8.97
C GLU A 36 9.69 1.09 9.71
N VAL A 37 9.71 1.04 11.04
CA VAL A 37 8.75 1.70 11.93
C VAL A 37 9.54 2.32 13.09
N PHE A 38 9.08 3.48 13.54
CA PHE A 38 9.75 4.28 14.58
C PHE A 38 8.73 4.71 15.62
N ASP A 39 9.20 4.95 16.85
CA ASP A 39 8.35 5.31 17.98
C ASP A 39 7.93 6.79 17.91
N THR A 40 8.75 7.63 17.26
CA THR A 40 8.47 9.05 17.10
C THR A 40 8.65 9.54 15.66
N ALA A 41 7.92 10.60 15.30
CA ALA A 41 8.10 11.27 14.01
C ALA A 41 9.51 11.86 13.84
N ALA A 42 10.14 12.31 14.93
CA ALA A 42 11.50 12.87 14.89
C ALA A 42 12.56 11.81 14.50
N GLU A 43 12.45 10.60 15.05
CA GLU A 43 13.31 9.46 14.66
C GLU A 43 13.08 9.07 13.20
N MET A 44 11.82 8.99 12.78
CA MET A 44 11.45 8.71 11.39
C MET A 44 12.05 9.75 10.44
N ASP A 45 11.92 11.04 10.74
CA ASP A 45 12.46 12.13 9.92
C ASP A 45 13.99 12.06 9.82
N SER A 46 14.66 11.66 10.91
CA SER A 46 16.12 11.48 10.93
C SER A 46 16.56 10.36 9.98
N GLU A 47 15.92 9.19 10.05
CA GLU A 47 16.26 8.06 9.17
C GLU A 47 15.85 8.32 7.71
N ILE A 48 14.74 9.04 7.45
CA ILE A 48 14.37 9.50 6.10
C ILE A 48 15.46 10.41 5.52
N LYS A 49 15.94 11.39 6.30
CA LYS A 49 17.00 12.30 5.86
C LYS A 49 18.27 11.52 5.50
N LYS A 50 18.69 10.61 6.39
CA LYS A 50 19.85 9.74 6.16
C LYS A 50 19.71 8.87 4.91
N LEU A 51 18.57 8.21 4.72
CA LEU A 51 18.31 7.39 3.54
C LEU A 51 18.31 8.25 2.26
N SER A 52 17.63 9.40 2.28
CA SER A 52 17.58 10.30 1.13
C SER A 52 18.97 10.82 0.73
N ALA A 53 19.82 11.17 1.70
CA ALA A 53 21.19 11.59 1.46
C ALA A 53 22.05 10.45 0.88
N ASN A 54 21.87 9.22 1.34
CA ASN A 54 22.57 8.06 0.76
C ASN A 54 22.13 7.83 -0.70
N LEU A 55 20.82 7.91 -0.97
CA LEU A 55 20.27 7.73 -2.31
C LEU A 55 20.69 8.85 -3.27
N SER A 56 20.75 10.10 -2.82
CA SER A 56 21.18 11.23 -3.65
C SER A 56 22.65 11.14 -4.06
N ASN A 57 23.46 10.41 -3.29
CA ASN A 57 24.87 10.15 -3.58
C ASN A 57 25.10 8.83 -4.35
N SER A 58 24.04 8.09 -4.67
CA SER A 58 24.13 6.85 -5.45
C SER A 58 24.17 7.13 -6.94
N ASN A 59 24.69 6.20 -7.74
CA ASN A 59 24.74 6.34 -9.20
C ASN A 59 23.31 6.41 -9.79
N PRO A 60 22.92 7.51 -10.46
CA PRO A 60 21.54 7.67 -10.96
C PRO A 60 21.13 6.64 -12.01
N GLU A 61 22.03 6.26 -12.92
CA GLU A 61 21.75 5.29 -13.99
C GLU A 61 21.51 3.89 -13.42
N ALA A 62 22.32 3.48 -12.45
CA ALA A 62 22.14 2.21 -11.76
C ALA A 62 20.81 2.17 -11.00
N MET A 63 20.45 3.27 -10.31
CA MET A 63 19.18 3.37 -9.59
C MET A 63 17.98 3.35 -10.54
N GLU A 64 18.06 4.02 -11.69
CA GLU A 64 17.05 3.96 -12.74
C GLU A 64 16.86 2.52 -13.25
N GLY A 65 17.96 1.85 -13.59
CA GLY A 65 17.95 0.45 -14.06
C GLY A 65 17.32 -0.50 -13.05
N LEU A 66 17.72 -0.40 -11.77
CA LEU A 66 17.12 -1.19 -10.69
C LEU A 66 15.63 -0.90 -10.53
N LYS A 67 15.21 0.38 -10.58
CA LYS A 67 13.79 0.72 -10.50
C LYS A 67 13.01 0.14 -11.68
N ARG A 68 13.55 0.20 -12.89
CA ARG A 68 12.89 -0.40 -14.06
C ARG A 68 12.64 -1.88 -13.86
N VAL A 69 13.66 -2.65 -13.46
CA VAL A 69 13.54 -4.09 -13.16
C VAL A 69 12.53 -4.35 -12.03
N MET A 70 12.58 -3.56 -10.95
CA MET A 70 11.63 -3.72 -9.83
C MET A 70 10.17 -3.48 -10.25
N TRP A 71 9.91 -2.65 -11.26
CA TRP A 71 8.56 -2.35 -11.74
C TRP A 71 8.15 -3.17 -12.98
N GLU A 72 8.93 -4.16 -13.37
CA GLU A 72 8.51 -5.09 -14.42
C GLU A 72 7.20 -5.79 -14.07
N GLY A 73 6.40 -6.07 -15.09
CA GLY A 73 5.08 -6.71 -14.95
C GLY A 73 3.95 -5.76 -14.54
N THR A 74 4.19 -4.45 -14.38
CA THR A 74 3.14 -3.47 -14.05
C THR A 74 2.60 -2.66 -15.23
N ASN A 75 3.03 -2.95 -16.46
CA ASN A 75 2.69 -2.15 -17.66
C ASN A 75 1.18 -2.10 -17.96
N HIS A 76 0.41 -3.09 -17.50
CA HIS A 76 -1.03 -3.19 -17.69
C HIS A 76 -1.84 -2.52 -16.56
N TRP A 77 -1.18 -1.85 -15.62
CA TRP A 77 -1.84 -1.33 -14.41
C TRP A 77 -2.83 -0.22 -14.69
N ASP A 78 -2.63 0.61 -15.73
CA ASP A 78 -3.59 1.66 -16.08
C ASP A 78 -4.98 1.08 -16.35
N THR A 79 -5.05 0.00 -17.14
CA THR A 79 -6.29 -0.73 -17.40
C THR A 79 -6.79 -1.45 -16.14
N LEU A 80 -5.92 -2.23 -15.48
CA LEU A 80 -6.30 -3.04 -14.31
C LEU A 80 -6.85 -2.19 -13.15
N LEU A 81 -6.28 -1.02 -12.92
CA LEU A 81 -6.73 -0.11 -11.87
C LEU A 81 -8.12 0.45 -12.20
N MET A 82 -8.37 0.80 -13.46
CA MET A 82 -9.67 1.26 -13.92
C MET A 82 -10.75 0.17 -13.80
N GLU A 83 -10.44 -1.07 -14.20
CA GLU A 83 -11.36 -2.21 -14.06
C GLU A 83 -11.73 -2.48 -12.59
N ARG A 84 -10.73 -2.46 -11.69
CA ARG A 84 -10.96 -2.64 -10.24
C ARG A 84 -11.75 -1.46 -9.65
N ALA A 85 -11.50 -0.23 -10.12
CA ALA A 85 -12.24 0.96 -9.70
C ALA A 85 -13.70 0.90 -10.17
N GLU A 86 -13.98 0.44 -11.39
CA GLU A 86 -15.34 0.27 -11.89
C GLU A 86 -16.12 -0.76 -11.05
N SER A 87 -15.52 -1.92 -10.77
CA SER A 87 -16.14 -2.96 -9.94
C SER A 87 -16.48 -2.45 -8.54
N SER A 88 -15.51 -1.83 -7.86
CA SER A 88 -15.73 -1.25 -6.52
C SER A 88 -16.70 -0.06 -6.54
N GLY A 89 -16.67 0.77 -7.58
CA GLY A 89 -17.59 1.88 -7.80
C GLY A 89 -19.04 1.43 -7.98
N LYS A 90 -19.29 0.30 -8.66
CA LYS A 90 -20.63 -0.28 -8.72
C LYS A 90 -21.10 -0.74 -7.34
N LEU A 91 -20.22 -1.38 -6.56
CA LEU A 91 -20.56 -1.90 -5.23
C LEU A 91 -20.82 -0.80 -4.19
N VAL A 92 -20.13 0.35 -4.26
CA VAL A 92 -20.38 1.46 -3.34
C VAL A 92 -21.75 2.10 -3.56
N LEU A 93 -22.29 2.01 -4.77
CA LEU A 93 -23.62 2.52 -5.12
C LEU A 93 -24.76 1.58 -4.73
N SER A 94 -24.46 0.35 -4.29
CA SER A 94 -25.46 -0.61 -3.82
C SER A 94 -26.18 -0.12 -2.55
N ASP A 95 -27.43 -0.56 -2.38
CA ASP A 95 -28.22 -0.24 -1.19
C ASP A 95 -27.55 -0.76 0.09
N PHE A 96 -26.93 -1.94 0.01
CA PHE A 96 -26.17 -2.52 1.13
C PHE A 96 -25.09 -1.56 1.63
N THR A 97 -24.21 -1.08 0.73
CA THR A 97 -23.11 -0.17 1.11
C THR A 97 -23.62 1.20 1.55
N LYS A 98 -24.62 1.77 0.86
CA LYS A 98 -25.24 3.05 1.25
C LYS A 98 -25.83 3.00 2.66
N ASN A 99 -26.56 1.93 2.98
CA ASN A 99 -27.15 1.73 4.30
C ASN A 99 -26.08 1.57 5.37
N ALA A 100 -25.03 0.77 5.11
CA ALA A 100 -23.91 0.61 6.03
C ALA A 100 -23.20 1.95 6.33
N ILE A 101 -22.98 2.80 5.32
CA ILE A 101 -22.38 4.13 5.48
C ILE A 101 -23.29 5.06 6.31
N ASN A 102 -24.60 5.04 6.08
CA ASN A 102 -25.55 5.85 6.86
C ASN A 102 -25.54 5.48 8.35
N LEU A 103 -25.42 4.19 8.68
CA LEU A 103 -25.28 3.74 10.08
C LEU A 103 -23.99 4.25 10.73
N LEU A 104 -22.89 4.35 9.98
CA LEU A 104 -21.63 4.90 10.48
C LEU A 104 -21.70 6.43 10.70
N LYS A 105 -22.40 7.17 9.83
CA LYS A 105 -22.54 8.64 9.95
C LYS A 105 -23.40 9.08 11.14
N ASN A 106 -24.30 8.21 11.58
CA ASN A 106 -25.20 8.47 12.70
C ASN A 106 -24.63 8.00 14.06
N LYS A 107 -23.37 7.55 14.09
CA LYS A 107 -22.59 7.31 15.31
C LYS A 107 -21.74 8.53 15.63
#